data_AF-A0A239KM13-F1
#
_entry.id   AF-A0A239KM13-F1
#
_cell.length_a   1.000
_cell.length_b   1.000
_cell.length_c   1.000
_cell.angle_alpha   90.00
_cell.angle_beta   90.00
_cell.angle_gamma   90.00
#
_symmetry.space_group_name_H-M   'P 1'
#
loop_
_entity.id
_entity.type
_entity.pdbx_description
1 polymer ?
#
loop_
_entity_poly.entity_id
_entity_poly.type
_entity_poly.pdbx_seq_one_letter_code
_entity_poly.pdbx_strand_id
1 'polypeptide(L)'
;MEQVKELLGVELYHQVKGKIGDKQILLDDENFIPKSRFNKVIQKKNAYKDQIKLLNEKLEGAQRMTQVYEELVKKLQEENEKVKEVSLVNAIHLQALKANAKNIDAVNRLIDRNSLVLLEDGTIIGLEEQLKALQESKPFLFGEDTLSYLTTIHDYVEGLIHARMIRNL
;
A
#
# COMPACT_ATOMS: atom_id res chain seq x y z
N MET A 1 27.01 28.48 -54.30
CA MET A 1 28.29 28.55 -55.05
C MET A 1 28.35 29.78 -55.95
N GLU A 2 27.22 30.26 -56.50
CA GLU A 2 27.14 31.55 -57.22
C GLU A 2 27.35 32.78 -56.32
N GLN A 3 26.71 32.84 -55.15
CA GLN A 3 26.86 33.98 -54.21
C GLN A 3 28.30 34.21 -53.74
N VAL A 4 29.12 33.15 -53.64
CA VAL A 4 30.53 33.24 -53.25
C VAL A 4 31.40 33.78 -54.40
N LYS A 5 31.00 33.52 -55.64
CA LYS A 5 31.69 34.00 -56.85
C LYS A 5 31.43 35.48 -57.09
N GLU A 6 30.24 35.95 -56.71
CA GLU A 6 29.80 37.34 -56.76
C GLU A 6 30.43 38.19 -55.65
N LEU A 7 30.55 37.65 -54.42
CA LEU A 7 31.19 38.33 -53.28
C LEU A 7 32.73 38.42 -53.38
N LEU A 8 33.39 37.39 -53.93
CA LEU A 8 34.86 37.34 -54.00
C LEU A 8 35.42 37.84 -55.34
N GLY A 9 34.62 37.91 -56.40
CA GLY A 9 35.12 38.13 -57.77
C GLY A 9 35.79 36.88 -58.36
N VAL A 10 35.79 36.79 -59.69
CA VAL A 10 36.17 35.57 -60.44
C VAL A 10 37.63 35.16 -60.19
N GLU A 11 38.57 36.11 -60.10
CA GLU A 11 40.00 35.85 -59.86
C GLU A 11 40.30 35.33 -58.45
N LEU A 12 39.75 35.99 -57.44
CA LEU A 12 39.94 35.62 -56.02
C LEU A 12 39.26 34.28 -55.71
N TYR A 13 38.11 34.00 -56.32
CA TYR A 13 37.48 32.67 -56.25
C TYR A 13 38.40 31.55 -56.76
N HIS A 14 39.10 31.77 -57.87
CA HIS A 14 40.01 30.77 -58.44
C HIS A 14 41.26 30.54 -57.57
N GLN A 15 41.85 31.59 -57.00
CA GLN A 15 42.97 31.46 -56.06
C GLN A 15 42.57 30.79 -54.73
N VAL A 16 41.42 31.16 -54.21
CA VAL A 16 40.86 30.60 -52.96
C VAL A 16 40.52 29.13 -53.17
N LYS A 17 39.89 28.75 -54.29
CA LYS A 17 39.65 27.34 -54.67
C LYS A 17 40.95 26.56 -54.85
N GLY A 18 41.97 27.16 -55.45
CA GLY A 18 43.30 26.54 -55.62
C GLY A 18 44.03 26.27 -54.30
N LYS A 19 43.95 27.18 -53.31
CA LYS A 19 44.57 27.00 -51.99
C LYS A 19 43.74 26.15 -51.02
N ILE A 20 42.42 26.12 -51.18
CA ILE A 20 41.49 25.32 -50.36
C ILE A 20 41.43 23.87 -50.84
N GLY A 21 41.68 23.61 -52.13
CA GLY A 21 41.54 22.28 -52.72
C GLY A 21 40.09 21.78 -52.63
N ASP A 22 39.90 20.53 -52.21
CA ASP A 22 38.57 19.88 -52.10
C ASP A 22 37.79 20.21 -50.82
N LYS A 23 38.34 21.05 -49.94
CA LYS A 23 37.71 21.35 -48.64
C LYS A 23 36.52 22.28 -48.81
N GLN A 24 35.33 21.84 -48.43
CA GLN A 24 34.13 22.69 -48.43
C GLN A 24 34.06 23.52 -47.13
N ILE A 25 33.90 24.84 -47.25
CA ILE A 25 33.76 25.77 -46.12
C ILE A 25 32.46 26.57 -46.23
N LEU A 26 31.85 26.84 -45.07
CA LEU A 26 30.70 27.72 -44.91
C LEU A 26 31.20 29.09 -44.44
N LEU A 27 30.65 30.16 -45.02
CA LEU A 27 30.93 31.56 -44.69
C LEU A 27 29.75 32.13 -43.94
N ASP A 28 29.99 32.73 -42.77
CA ASP A 28 28.99 33.44 -41.99
C ASP A 28 29.61 34.76 -41.53
N ASP A 29 29.08 35.88 -42.05
CA ASP A 29 29.37 37.34 -41.97
C ASP A 29 30.77 37.87 -41.62
N GLU A 30 31.70 37.10 -41.05
CA GLU A 30 33.11 37.44 -40.80
C GLU A 30 33.98 36.21 -40.40
N ASN A 31 33.41 35.00 -40.30
CA ASN A 31 34.10 33.80 -39.79
C ASN A 31 34.04 32.59 -40.75
N PHE A 32 35.14 31.82 -40.79
CA PHE A 32 35.31 30.68 -41.69
C PHE A 32 35.16 29.35 -40.94
N ILE A 33 34.06 28.61 -41.15
CA ILE A 33 33.78 27.36 -40.43
C ILE A 33 33.89 26.17 -41.39
N PRO A 34 34.88 25.27 -41.20
CA PRO A 34 34.98 24.06 -42.02
C PRO A 34 33.66 23.27 -41.97
N LYS A 35 33.08 22.94 -43.14
CA LYS A 35 31.80 22.19 -43.22
C LYS A 35 31.85 20.87 -42.46
N SER A 36 33.03 20.25 -42.40
CA SER A 36 33.27 19.06 -41.57
C SER A 36 33.01 19.30 -40.07
N ARG A 37 33.42 20.44 -39.51
CA ARG A 37 33.15 20.81 -38.11
C ARG A 37 31.66 21.05 -37.90
N PHE A 38 31.02 21.78 -38.81
CA PHE A 38 29.59 22.05 -38.76
C PHE A 38 28.74 20.77 -38.83
N ASN A 39 29.03 19.89 -39.80
CA ASN A 39 28.37 18.59 -39.93
C ASN A 39 28.57 17.71 -38.68
N LYS A 40 29.77 17.69 -38.09
CA LYS A 40 30.03 16.97 -36.83
C LYS A 40 29.19 17.51 -35.68
N VAL A 41 29.04 18.83 -35.58
CA VAL A 41 28.20 19.46 -34.54
C VAL A 41 26.73 19.13 -34.75
N ILE A 42 26.23 19.18 -35.99
CA ILE A 42 24.84 18.77 -36.31
C ILE A 42 24.61 17.31 -35.97
N GLN A 43 25.52 16.42 -36.37
CA GLN A 43 25.42 14.98 -36.06
C GLN A 43 25.36 14.74 -34.55
N LYS A 44 26.25 15.40 -33.77
CA LYS A 44 26.21 15.31 -32.30
C LYS A 44 24.92 15.88 -31.72
N LYS A 45 24.46 17.04 -32.20
CA LYS A 45 23.20 17.67 -31.77
C LYS A 45 22.01 16.74 -32.00
N ASN A 46 21.93 16.12 -33.17
CA ASN A 46 20.85 15.18 -33.49
C ASN A 46 20.94 13.92 -32.62
N ALA A 47 22.13 13.34 -32.46
CA ALA A 47 22.33 12.19 -31.58
C ALA A 47 21.94 12.48 -30.13
N TYR A 48 22.29 13.65 -29.59
CA TYR A 48 21.86 14.06 -28.25
C TYR A 48 20.35 14.30 -28.17
N LYS A 49 19.74 14.88 -29.20
CA LYS A 49 18.29 15.06 -29.26
C LYS A 49 17.56 13.71 -29.21
N ASP A 50 18.05 12.72 -29.95
CA ASP A 50 17.49 11.38 -29.98
C ASP A 50 17.67 10.67 -28.62
N GLN A 51 18.84 10.80 -28.00
CA GLN A 51 19.09 10.29 -26.65
C GLN A 51 18.18 10.92 -25.60
N ILE A 52 17.99 12.24 -25.63
CA ILE A 52 17.09 12.95 -24.71
C ILE A 52 15.65 12.47 -24.90
N LYS A 53 15.20 12.28 -26.14
CA LYS A 53 13.86 11.75 -26.43
C LYS A 53 13.68 10.36 -25.82
N LEU A 54 14.64 9.45 -26.05
CA LEU A 54 14.60 8.10 -25.49
C LEU A 54 14.63 8.10 -23.95
N LEU A 55 15.43 8.98 -23.35
CA LEU A 55 15.49 9.12 -21.89
C LEU A 55 14.17 9.64 -21.31
N ASN A 56 13.53 10.61 -21.96
CA ASN A 56 12.22 11.11 -21.55
C ASN A 56 11.15 10.01 -21.63
N GLU A 57 11.11 9.25 -22.73
CA GLU A 57 10.17 8.13 -22.88
C GLU A 57 10.37 7.06 -21.78
N LYS A 58 11.63 6.74 -21.44
CA LYS A 58 11.96 5.83 -20.33
C LYS A 58 11.57 6.41 -18.96
N LEU A 59 11.79 7.71 -18.75
CA LEU A 59 11.45 8.38 -17.50
C LEU A 59 9.94 8.40 -17.28
N GLU A 60 9.15 8.73 -18.30
CA GLU A 60 7.69 8.66 -18.25
C GLU A 60 7.21 7.24 -17.97
N GLY A 61 7.85 6.23 -18.60
CA GLY A 61 7.58 4.82 -18.31
C GLY A 61 7.85 4.45 -16.85
N ALA A 62 8.99 4.87 -16.30
CA ALA A 62 9.36 4.63 -14.91
C ALA A 62 8.43 5.35 -13.92
N GLN A 63 8.02 6.58 -14.23
CA GLN A 63 7.06 7.35 -13.41
C GLN A 63 5.70 6.64 -13.36
N ARG A 64 5.18 6.18 -14.51
CA ARG A 64 3.93 5.40 -14.56
C ARG A 64 4.04 4.11 -13.75
N MET A 65 5.16 3.37 -13.88
CA MET A 65 5.38 2.17 -13.07
C MET A 65 5.38 2.48 -11.58
N THR A 66 6.06 3.56 -11.16
CA THR A 66 6.13 3.97 -9.76
C THR A 66 4.73 4.24 -9.19
N GLN A 67 3.89 4.96 -9.93
CA GLN A 67 2.50 5.23 -9.53
C GLN A 67 1.70 3.92 -9.36
N VAL A 68 1.81 2.98 -10.31
CA VAL A 68 1.13 1.68 -10.22
C VAL A 68 1.63 0.88 -9.01
N TYR A 69 2.93 0.92 -8.71
CA TYR A 69 3.48 0.27 -7.52
C TYR A 69 2.95 0.89 -6.23
N GLU A 70 2.87 2.22 -6.13
CA GLU A 70 2.31 2.90 -4.96
C GLU A 70 0.84 2.53 -4.73
N GLU A 71 0.03 2.48 -5.79
CA GLU A 71 -1.35 2.03 -5.71
C GLU A 71 -1.48 0.56 -5.29
N LEU A 72 -0.63 -0.32 -5.84
CA LEU A 72 -0.63 -1.74 -5.50
C LEU A 72 -0.22 -1.96 -4.03
N VAL A 73 0.79 -1.23 -3.55
CA VAL A 73 1.24 -1.29 -2.15
C VAL A 73 0.11 -0.86 -1.21
N LYS A 74 -0.60 0.23 -1.52
CA LYS A 74 -1.76 0.68 -0.73
C LYS A 74 -2.85 -0.39 -0.70
N LYS A 75 -3.21 -0.96 -1.85
CA LYS A 75 -4.21 -2.03 -1.92
C LYS A 75 -3.81 -3.26 -1.11
N LEU A 76 -2.55 -3.67 -1.19
CA LEU A 76 -2.05 -4.81 -0.41
C LEU A 76 -2.06 -4.53 1.09
N GLN A 77 -1.75 -3.31 1.51
CA GLN A 77 -1.85 -2.91 2.92
C GLN A 77 -3.31 -2.96 3.40
N GLU A 78 -4.25 -2.38 2.65
CA GLU A 78 -5.68 -2.42 2.97
C GLU A 78 -6.24 -3.85 3.01
N GLU A 79 -5.88 -4.71 2.04
CA GLU A 79 -6.31 -6.10 2.03
C GLU A 79 -5.72 -6.89 3.21
N ASN A 80 -4.44 -6.68 3.54
CA ASN A 80 -3.81 -7.35 4.66
C ASN A 80 -4.43 -6.93 6.01
N GLU A 81 -4.77 -5.65 6.17
CA GLU A 81 -5.50 -5.16 7.34
C GLU A 81 -6.88 -5.82 7.45
N LYS A 82 -7.64 -5.90 6.35
CA LYS A 82 -8.95 -6.60 6.32
C LYS A 82 -8.81 -8.09 6.67
N VAL A 83 -7.81 -8.77 6.12
CA VAL A 83 -7.56 -10.19 6.40
C VAL A 83 -7.22 -10.39 7.87
N LYS A 84 -6.38 -9.53 8.45
CA LYS A 84 -6.05 -9.58 9.89
C LYS A 84 -7.27 -9.34 10.75
N GLU A 85 -8.09 -8.35 10.42
CA GLU A 85 -9.32 -8.06 11.16
C GLU A 85 -10.30 -9.24 11.12
N VAL A 86 -10.57 -9.78 9.92
CA VAL A 86 -11.47 -10.94 9.75
C VAL A 86 -10.94 -12.16 10.50
N SER A 87 -9.62 -12.42 10.41
CA SER A 87 -8.99 -13.54 11.12
C SER A 87 -9.11 -13.39 12.64
N LEU A 88 -8.88 -12.19 13.16
CA LEU A 88 -9.01 -11.89 14.57
C LEU A 88 -10.46 -12.02 15.07
N VAL A 89 -11.44 -11.49 14.31
CA VAL A 89 -12.87 -11.65 14.62
C VAL A 89 -13.25 -13.14 14.64
N ASN A 90 -12.84 -13.92 13.64
CA ASN A 90 -13.15 -15.34 13.56
C ASN A 90 -12.55 -16.13 14.74
N ALA A 91 -11.30 -15.85 15.11
CA ALA A 91 -10.66 -16.50 16.23
C ALA A 91 -11.30 -16.13 17.58
N ILE A 92 -11.72 -14.87 17.77
CA ILE A 92 -12.53 -14.45 18.92
C ILE A 92 -13.85 -15.21 18.95
N HIS A 93 -14.56 -15.30 17.82
CA HIS A 93 -15.83 -16.03 17.74
C HIS A 93 -15.65 -17.51 18.11
N LEU A 94 -14.60 -18.17 17.60
CA LEU A 94 -14.30 -19.57 17.92
C LEU A 94 -14.00 -19.77 19.41
N GLN A 95 -13.24 -18.87 20.03
CA GLN A 95 -12.93 -18.95 21.45
C GLN A 95 -14.14 -18.64 22.34
N ALA A 96 -14.93 -17.63 21.98
CA ALA A 96 -16.18 -17.29 22.66
C ALA A 96 -17.18 -18.46 22.60
N LEU A 97 -17.28 -19.14 21.46
CA LEU A 97 -18.07 -20.37 21.32
C LEU A 97 -17.59 -21.48 22.26
N LYS A 98 -16.27 -21.74 22.32
CA LYS A 98 -15.69 -22.71 23.27
C LYS A 98 -15.95 -22.33 24.73
N ALA A 99 -16.03 -21.03 25.02
CA ALA A 99 -16.35 -20.49 26.33
C ALA A 99 -17.86 -20.50 26.65
N ASN A 100 -18.72 -21.08 25.79
CA ASN A 100 -20.18 -21.09 25.92
C ASN A 100 -20.84 -19.70 25.90
N ALA A 101 -20.24 -18.73 25.20
CA ALA A 101 -20.86 -17.42 25.00
C ALA A 101 -22.24 -17.56 24.35
N LYS A 102 -23.28 -17.01 24.99
CA LYS A 102 -24.65 -16.93 24.45
C LYS A 102 -24.80 -15.80 23.46
N ASN A 103 -24.01 -14.74 23.62
CA ASN A 103 -23.95 -13.63 22.69
C ASN A 103 -22.50 -13.37 22.26
N ILE A 104 -22.09 -14.06 21.19
CA ILE A 104 -20.72 -14.00 20.64
C ILE A 104 -20.40 -12.59 20.14
N ASP A 105 -21.36 -11.92 19.51
CA ASP A 105 -21.16 -10.55 19.01
C ASP A 105 -20.94 -9.55 20.15
N ALA A 106 -21.65 -9.71 21.27
CA ALA A 106 -21.43 -8.89 22.46
C ALA A 106 -20.07 -9.16 23.08
N VAL A 107 -19.65 -10.44 23.17
CA VAL A 107 -18.29 -10.79 23.63
C VAL A 107 -17.24 -10.15 22.72
N ASN A 108 -17.37 -10.28 21.40
CA ASN A 108 -16.42 -9.72 20.44
C ASN A 108 -16.30 -8.18 20.51
N ARG A 109 -17.36 -7.47 20.89
CA ARG A 109 -17.35 -6.01 21.12
C ARG A 109 -16.66 -5.60 22.42
N LEU A 110 -16.58 -6.50 23.40
CA LEU A 110 -16.04 -6.23 24.72
C LEU A 110 -14.58 -6.64 24.87
N ILE A 111 -14.06 -7.45 23.95
CA ILE A 111 -12.65 -7.81 23.87
C ILE A 111 -11.84 -6.61 23.37
N ASP A 112 -10.77 -6.26 24.09
CA ASP A 112 -9.79 -5.28 23.66
C ASP A 112 -8.85 -5.91 22.64
N ARG A 113 -9.03 -5.52 21.38
CA ARG A 113 -8.25 -6.04 20.24
C ARG A 113 -6.82 -5.53 20.24
N ASN A 114 -6.53 -4.39 20.88
CA ASN A 114 -5.19 -3.78 20.86
C ASN A 114 -4.19 -4.54 21.73
N SER A 115 -4.68 -5.27 22.73
CA SER A 115 -3.87 -6.14 23.60
C SER A 115 -3.75 -7.57 23.08
N LEU A 116 -4.33 -7.88 21.91
CA LEU A 116 -4.24 -9.21 21.30
C LEU A 116 -3.06 -9.30 20.34
N VAL A 117 -2.37 -10.44 20.39
CA VAL A 117 -1.30 -10.76 19.43
C VAL A 117 -1.70 -12.01 18.65
N LEU A 118 -1.91 -11.85 17.34
CA LEU A 118 -2.13 -12.97 16.41
C LEU A 118 -0.78 -13.53 15.97
N LEU A 119 -0.53 -14.80 16.27
CA LEU A 119 0.65 -15.54 15.84
C LEU A 119 0.44 -16.13 14.43
N GLU A 120 1.54 -16.51 13.78
CA GLU A 120 1.54 -17.10 12.43
C GLU A 120 0.80 -18.45 12.36
N ASP A 121 0.72 -19.17 13.47
CA ASP A 121 -0.02 -20.44 13.60
C ASP A 121 -1.53 -20.24 13.78
N GLY A 122 -2.00 -18.98 13.84
CA GLY A 122 -3.40 -18.64 14.07
C GLY A 122 -3.80 -18.58 15.55
N THR A 123 -2.86 -18.76 16.48
CA THR A 123 -3.09 -18.61 17.92
C THR A 123 -3.19 -17.13 18.29
N ILE A 124 -4.11 -16.78 19.18
CA ILE A 124 -4.22 -15.41 19.73
C ILE A 124 -3.80 -15.41 21.20
N ILE A 125 -2.71 -14.71 21.49
CA ILE A 125 -2.25 -14.47 22.87
C ILE A 125 -3.09 -13.36 23.51
N GLY A 126 -3.41 -13.52 24.79
CA GLY A 126 -4.17 -12.55 25.60
C GLY A 126 -5.70 -12.70 25.52
N LEU A 127 -6.21 -13.44 24.54
CA LEU A 127 -7.66 -13.64 24.35
C LEU A 127 -8.28 -14.50 25.46
N GLU A 128 -7.58 -15.55 25.90
CA GLU A 128 -8.10 -16.45 26.95
C GLU A 128 -8.25 -15.73 28.30
N GLU A 129 -7.27 -14.88 28.65
CA GLU A 129 -7.31 -14.08 29.89
C GLU A 129 -8.47 -13.09 29.87
N GLN A 130 -8.68 -12.41 28.74
CA GLN A 130 -9.80 -11.48 28.58
C GLN A 130 -11.16 -12.19 28.63
N LEU A 131 -11.28 -13.38 28.05
CA LEU A 131 -12.51 -14.17 28.12
C LEU A 131 -12.84 -14.61 29.55
N LYS A 132 -11.84 -15.04 30.32
CA LYS A 132 -12.03 -15.38 31.75
C LYS A 132 -12.47 -14.17 32.56
N ALA A 133 -11.80 -13.03 32.38
CA ALA A 133 -12.21 -11.78 33.04
C ALA A 133 -13.63 -11.35 32.65
N LEU A 134 -14.04 -11.61 31.40
CA LEU A 134 -15.39 -11.32 30.94
C LEU A 134 -16.43 -12.28 31.52
N GLN A 135 -16.09 -13.55 31.72
CA GLN A 135 -16.94 -14.53 32.41
C GLN A 135 -17.21 -14.10 33.86
N GLU A 136 -16.17 -13.68 34.58
CA GLU A 136 -16.31 -13.22 35.98
C GLU A 136 -17.09 -11.91 36.10
N SER A 137 -16.82 -10.95 35.23
CA SER A 137 -17.44 -9.62 35.31
C SER A 137 -18.83 -9.56 34.68
N LYS A 138 -19.13 -10.43 33.71
CA LYS A 138 -20.38 -10.46 32.93
C LYS A 138 -20.86 -11.89 32.66
N PRO A 139 -21.18 -12.66 33.72
CA PRO A 139 -21.58 -14.08 33.61
C PRO A 139 -22.80 -14.31 32.71
N PHE A 140 -23.72 -13.34 32.65
CA PHE A 140 -24.91 -13.38 31.79
C PHE A 140 -24.58 -13.52 30.29
N LEU A 141 -23.41 -13.08 29.82
CA LEU A 141 -22.97 -13.25 28.43
C LEU A 141 -22.69 -14.72 28.08
N PHE A 142 -22.47 -15.55 29.08
CA PHE A 142 -22.11 -16.97 28.96
C PHE A 142 -23.23 -17.90 29.45
N GLY A 143 -24.41 -17.34 29.75
CA GLY A 143 -25.56 -18.11 30.19
C GLY A 143 -25.45 -18.63 31.62
N GLU A 144 -24.52 -18.09 32.41
CA GLU A 144 -24.64 -18.17 33.87
C GLU A 144 -25.80 -17.28 34.28
N ASP A 145 -26.92 -17.96 34.49
CA ASP A 145 -28.23 -17.37 34.57
C ASP A 145 -28.45 -16.73 35.94
N THR A 146 -28.89 -15.48 35.96
CA THR A 146 -29.54 -14.88 37.13
C THR A 146 -30.77 -15.70 37.55
N LEU A 147 -31.31 -16.54 36.68
CA LEU A 147 -32.35 -17.54 36.97
C LEU A 147 -31.89 -18.66 37.92
N SER A 148 -30.60 -19.00 37.97
CA SER A 148 -30.09 -19.98 38.95
C SER A 148 -30.23 -19.48 40.39
N TYR A 149 -30.16 -18.16 40.61
CA TYR A 149 -30.47 -17.56 41.91
C TYR A 149 -31.97 -17.64 42.22
N LEU A 150 -32.84 -17.47 41.21
CA LEU A 150 -34.30 -17.53 41.39
C LEU A 150 -34.79 -18.95 41.69
N THR A 151 -34.23 -19.99 41.06
CA THR A 151 -34.56 -21.39 41.38
C THR A 151 -34.12 -21.76 42.79
N THR A 152 -32.90 -21.38 43.18
CA THR A 152 -32.38 -21.62 44.53
C THR A 152 -33.26 -20.93 45.60
N ILE A 153 -33.72 -19.71 45.34
CA ILE A 153 -34.63 -18.98 46.24
C ILE A 153 -36.01 -19.67 46.30
N HIS A 154 -36.56 -20.10 45.15
CA HIS A 154 -37.83 -20.80 45.09
C HIS A 154 -37.80 -22.11 45.90
N ASP A 155 -36.78 -22.94 45.71
CA ASP A 155 -36.61 -24.22 46.41
C ASP A 155 -36.46 -24.01 47.94
N TYR A 156 -35.76 -22.97 48.36
CA TYR A 156 -35.62 -22.61 49.76
C TYR A 156 -36.96 -22.17 50.39
N VAL A 157 -37.75 -21.36 49.67
CA VAL A 157 -39.07 -20.90 50.13
C VAL A 157 -40.04 -22.07 50.21
N GLU A 158 -40.08 -22.95 49.21
CA GLU A 158 -40.88 -24.18 49.22
C GLU A 158 -40.51 -25.08 50.40
N GLY A 159 -39.21 -25.29 50.65
CA GLY A 159 -38.74 -26.07 51.80
C GLY A 159 -39.20 -25.49 53.15
N LEU A 160 -39.18 -24.16 53.31
CA LEU A 160 -39.69 -23.50 54.51
C LEU A 160 -41.21 -23.62 54.68
N ILE A 161 -41.96 -23.53 53.59
CA ILE A 161 -43.43 -23.71 53.60
C ILE A 161 -43.77 -25.14 54.01
N HIS A 162 -43.11 -26.14 53.44
CA HIS A 162 -43.28 -27.55 53.81
C HIS A 162 -42.91 -27.82 55.27
N ALA A 163 -41.77 -27.30 55.74
CA ALA A 163 -41.33 -27.47 57.13
C ALA A 163 -42.26 -26.77 58.16
N ARG A 164 -43.00 -25.73 57.73
CA ARG A 164 -44.03 -25.08 58.56
C ARG A 164 -45.34 -25.85 58.54
N MET A 165 -45.73 -26.44 57.42
CA MET A 165 -46.93 -27.29 57.33
C MET A 165 -46.80 -28.56 58.17
N ILE A 166 -45.64 -29.22 58.16
CA ILE A 166 -45.39 -30.43 58.98
C ILE A 166 -45.43 -30.13 60.49
N ARG A 167 -44.99 -28.94 60.92
CA ARG A 167 -45.03 -28.54 62.35
C ARG A 167 -46.41 -28.13 62.86
N ASN A 168 -47.36 -27.89 61.97
CA ASN A 168 -48.72 -27.46 62.31
C ASN A 168 -49.77 -28.58 62.17
N LEU A 169 -49.34 -29.81 61.86
CA LEU A 169 -50.12 -31.06 61.89
C LEU A 169 -49.84 -31.80 63.21
#